data_AF-A0A497NHF5-F1
#
_entry.id   AF-A0A497NHF5-F1
#
_cell.length_a   1.000
_cell.length_b   1.000
_cell.length_c   1.000
_cell.angle_alpha   90.00
_cell.angle_beta   90.00
_cell.angle_gamma   90.00
#
_symmetry.space_group_name_H-M   'P 1'
#
loop_
_entity.id
_entity.type
_entity.pdbx_description
1 polymer ?
#
loop_
_entity_poly.entity_id
_entity_poly.type
_entity_poly.pdbx_seq_one_letter_code
_entity_poly.pdbx_strand_id
1 'polypeptide(L)'
;MVEDELKALIEELSAELAQALPFAAKRLAELFGLGLGPRVLGAVRRACENALHITVHEPVHEMAREGLPWLEELHEPDRTFVDEVLARLVERYVSSELRGSLGLKTALVESFEEQLFELRSYEQLRELQMDVGDLEGLYQEFLEFAGREGGAREFAKHLLGLRKRYLSGR
;
A
#
# COMPACT_ATOMS: atom_id res chain seq x y z
N MET A 1 14.51 12.60 16.57
CA MET A 1 13.08 12.23 16.48
C MET A 1 12.94 11.05 15.52
N VAL A 2 11.84 10.30 15.52
CA VAL A 2 11.64 9.17 14.59
C VAL A 2 11.84 9.60 13.12
N GLU A 3 11.45 10.83 12.77
CA GLU A 3 11.69 11.42 11.45
C GLU A 3 13.18 11.51 11.07
N ASP A 4 14.05 11.86 12.02
CA ASP A 4 15.50 11.94 11.78
C ASP A 4 16.10 10.55 11.58
N GLU A 5 15.60 9.56 12.34
CA GLU A 5 16.02 8.16 12.23
C GLU A 5 15.57 7.56 10.88
N LEU A 6 14.34 7.85 10.44
CA LEU A 6 13.85 7.49 9.11
C LEU A 6 14.73 8.08 8.00
N LYS A 7 15.10 9.36 8.14
CA LYS A 7 15.98 10.01 7.15
C LYS A 7 17.35 9.35 7.10
N ALA A 8 17.97 9.08 8.26
CA ALA A 8 19.27 8.40 8.33
C ALA A 8 19.21 7.00 7.70
N LEU A 9 18.14 6.23 7.99
CA LEU A 9 17.91 4.92 7.40
C LEU A 9 17.80 4.98 5.86
N ILE A 10 17.06 5.94 5.32
CA ILE A 10 16.91 6.10 3.86
C ILE A 10 18.23 6.55 3.21
N GLU A 11 19.03 7.39 3.86
CA GLU A 11 20.35 7.80 3.37
C GLU A 11 21.32 6.60 3.32
N GLU A 12 21.33 5.77 4.36
CA GLU A 12 22.12 4.52 4.42
C GLU A 12 21.69 3.55 3.30
N LEU A 13 20.39 3.24 3.21
CA LEU A 13 19.84 2.36 2.17
C LEU A 13 20.13 2.87 0.75
N SER A 14 20.04 4.18 0.54
CA SER A 14 20.35 4.79 -0.76
C SER A 14 21.81 4.56 -1.16
N ALA A 15 22.74 4.67 -0.20
CA ALA A 15 24.16 4.43 -0.43
C ALA A 15 24.47 2.96 -0.70
N GLU A 16 23.78 2.03 -0.02
CA GLU A 16 23.89 0.59 -0.28
C GLU A 16 23.33 0.22 -1.66
N LEU A 17 22.13 0.71 -2.00
CA LEU A 17 21.48 0.43 -3.29
C LEU A 17 22.29 0.97 -4.47
N ALA A 18 22.91 2.15 -4.33
CA ALA A 18 23.77 2.73 -5.36
C ALA A 18 24.99 1.84 -5.67
N GLN A 19 25.48 1.07 -4.70
CA GLN A 19 26.57 0.11 -4.89
C GLN A 19 26.06 -1.25 -5.37
N ALA A 20 24.99 -1.76 -4.75
CA ALA A 20 24.48 -3.10 -4.99
C ALA A 20 23.80 -3.26 -6.36
N LEU A 21 22.98 -2.30 -6.80
CA LEU A 21 22.18 -2.44 -8.02
C LEU A 21 23.04 -2.53 -9.30
N PRO A 22 24.05 -1.65 -9.53
CA PRO A 22 24.92 -1.80 -10.70
C PRO A 22 25.71 -3.10 -10.70
N PHE A 23 26.20 -3.51 -9.53
CA PHE A 23 26.91 -4.78 -9.37
C PHE A 23 25.99 -5.96 -9.71
N ALA A 24 24.80 -6.02 -9.11
CA ALA A 24 23.82 -7.07 -9.35
C ALA A 24 23.39 -7.11 -10.82
N ALA A 25 23.10 -5.96 -11.43
CA ALA A 25 22.74 -5.87 -12.84
C ALA A 25 23.85 -6.45 -13.74
N LYS A 26 25.11 -6.07 -13.51
CA LYS A 26 26.25 -6.62 -14.25
C LYS A 26 26.36 -8.14 -14.06
N ARG A 27 26.24 -8.63 -12.83
CA ARG A 27 26.28 -10.08 -12.55
C ARG A 27 25.15 -10.82 -13.26
N LEU A 28 23.94 -10.29 -13.27
CA LEU A 28 22.80 -10.86 -13.98
C LEU A 28 23.06 -10.89 -15.50
N ALA A 29 23.54 -9.79 -16.07
CA ALA A 29 23.90 -9.71 -17.48
C ALA A 29 24.92 -10.81 -17.87
N GLU A 30 25.97 -11.00 -17.07
CA GLU A 30 26.97 -12.05 -17.26
C GLU A 30 26.36 -13.46 -17.15
N LEU A 31 25.52 -13.71 -16.14
CA LEU A 31 24.89 -15.01 -15.91
C LEU A 31 23.99 -15.44 -17.07
N PHE A 32 23.28 -14.48 -17.66
CA PHE A 32 22.39 -14.75 -18.80
C PHE A 32 23.09 -14.62 -20.16
N GLY A 33 24.36 -14.18 -20.20
CA GLY A 33 25.07 -13.90 -21.45
C GLY A 33 24.44 -12.76 -22.26
N LEU A 34 23.83 -11.79 -21.59
CA LEU A 34 23.11 -10.67 -22.19
C LEU A 34 23.79 -9.33 -21.85
N GLY A 35 23.51 -8.30 -22.65
CA GLY A 35 23.88 -6.92 -22.31
C GLY A 35 22.87 -6.25 -21.38
N LEU A 36 23.30 -5.25 -20.62
CA LEU A 36 22.40 -4.35 -19.90
C LEU A 36 21.65 -3.46 -20.88
N GLY A 37 20.38 -3.76 -21.09
CA GLY A 37 19.50 -3.01 -21.98
C GLY A 37 18.40 -2.22 -21.24
N PRO A 38 17.61 -1.42 -21.97
CA PRO A 38 16.53 -0.60 -21.40
C PRO A 38 15.50 -1.39 -20.58
N ARG A 39 15.31 -2.69 -20.88
CA ARG A 39 14.40 -3.57 -20.13
C ARG A 39 14.83 -3.76 -18.67
N VAL A 40 16.14 -3.87 -18.41
CA VAL A 40 16.68 -4.04 -17.05
C VAL A 40 16.48 -2.75 -16.26
N LEU A 41 16.80 -1.60 -16.86
CA LEU A 41 16.57 -0.30 -16.23
C LEU A 41 15.08 -0.08 -15.90
N GLY A 42 14.18 -0.45 -16.82
CA GLY A 42 12.74 -0.39 -16.59
C GLY A 42 12.28 -1.30 -15.45
N ALA A 43 12.86 -2.49 -15.30
CA ALA A 43 12.56 -3.39 -14.18
C ALA A 43 13.02 -2.82 -12.83
N VAL A 44 14.24 -2.25 -12.77
CA VAL A 44 14.74 -1.60 -11.55
C VAL A 44 13.88 -0.39 -11.19
N ARG A 45 13.47 0.43 -12.16
CA ARG A 45 12.57 1.57 -11.92
C ARG A 45 11.25 1.12 -11.28
N ARG A 46 10.59 0.11 -11.83
CA ARG A 46 9.36 -0.44 -11.26
C ARG A 46 9.58 -1.00 -9.86
N ALA A 47 10.71 -1.66 -9.61
CA ALA A 47 11.03 -2.16 -8.28
C ALA A 47 11.15 -1.01 -7.25
N CYS A 48 11.75 0.13 -7.63
CA CYS A 48 11.82 1.31 -6.77
C CYS A 48 10.45 1.96 -6.54
N GLU A 49 9.61 2.04 -7.56
CA GLU A 49 8.22 2.54 -7.44
C GLU A 49 7.41 1.65 -6.47
N ASN A 50 7.52 0.33 -6.62
CA ASN A 50 6.88 -0.64 -5.73
C ASN A 50 7.42 -0.57 -4.30
N ALA A 51 8.73 -0.35 -4.13
CA ALA A 51 9.32 -0.22 -2.80
C ALA A 51 8.73 0.97 -2.03
N LEU A 52 8.54 2.12 -2.69
CA LEU A 52 7.88 3.27 -2.07
C LEU A 52 6.41 2.97 -1.74
N HIS A 53 5.67 2.35 -2.65
CA HIS A 53 4.29 1.92 -2.41
C HIS A 53 4.18 1.02 -1.18
N ILE A 54 5.00 -0.02 -1.07
CA ILE A 54 5.04 -0.92 0.11
C ILE A 54 5.43 -0.15 1.38
N THR A 55 6.39 0.77 1.29
CA THR A 55 6.84 1.58 2.43
C THR A 55 5.76 2.55 2.92
N VAL A 56 4.77 2.88 2.08
CA VAL A 56 3.57 3.62 2.51
C VAL A 56 2.54 2.66 3.08
N HIS A 57 2.33 1.49 2.46
CA HIS A 57 1.32 0.51 2.84
C HIS A 57 1.56 -0.11 4.23
N GLU A 58 2.74 -0.67 4.46
CA GLU A 58 3.03 -1.46 5.67
C GLU A 58 2.90 -0.64 6.98
N PRO A 59 3.39 0.63 7.04
CA PRO A 59 3.16 1.45 8.22
C PRO A 59 1.68 1.71 8.52
N VAL A 60 0.78 1.67 7.53
CA VAL A 60 -0.65 1.82 7.80
C VAL A 60 -1.16 0.71 8.71
N HIS A 61 -0.73 -0.54 8.50
CA HIS A 61 -1.11 -1.65 9.37
C HIS A 61 -0.59 -1.48 10.79
N GLU A 62 0.67 -1.06 10.96
CA GLU A 62 1.21 -0.80 12.29
C GLU A 62 0.46 0.35 13.00
N MET A 63 0.18 1.42 12.27
CA MET A 63 -0.63 2.55 12.77
C MET A 63 -2.08 2.14 13.08
N ALA A 64 -2.65 1.21 12.32
CA ALA A 64 -3.97 0.65 12.57
C ALA A 64 -3.96 -0.21 13.84
N ARG A 65 -2.97 -1.09 14.04
CA ARG A 65 -2.84 -1.90 15.27
C ARG A 65 -2.71 -1.03 16.51
N GLU A 66 -1.91 0.03 16.45
CA GLU A 66 -1.77 0.97 17.56
C GLU A 66 -3.04 1.82 17.78
N GLY A 67 -3.63 2.33 16.69
CA GLY A 67 -4.76 3.25 16.72
C GLY A 67 -6.13 2.60 16.91
N LEU A 68 -6.25 1.30 16.64
CA LEU A 68 -7.49 0.52 16.64
C LEU A 68 -7.30 -0.84 17.35
N PRO A 69 -7.03 -0.87 18.67
CA PRO A 69 -6.77 -2.13 19.38
C PRO A 69 -7.88 -3.18 19.27
N TRP A 70 -9.13 -2.74 19.02
CA TRP A 70 -10.28 -3.61 18.81
C TRP A 70 -10.21 -4.44 17.51
N LEU A 71 -9.32 -4.11 16.57
CA LEU A 71 -9.10 -4.95 15.37
C LEU A 71 -8.60 -6.35 15.75
N GLU A 72 -7.77 -6.45 16.79
CA GLU A 72 -7.24 -7.72 17.29
C GLU A 72 -8.33 -8.61 17.93
N GLU A 73 -9.46 -8.01 18.31
CA GLU A 73 -10.61 -8.71 18.91
C GLU A 73 -11.56 -9.28 17.85
N LEU A 74 -11.41 -8.90 16.57
CA LEU A 74 -12.25 -9.38 15.48
C LEU A 74 -11.81 -10.76 15.00
N HIS A 75 -12.79 -11.59 14.67
CA HIS A 75 -12.56 -12.85 13.97
C HIS A 75 -12.40 -12.62 12.47
N GLU A 76 -11.68 -13.53 11.81
CA GLU A 76 -11.67 -13.56 10.35
C GLU A 76 -13.05 -13.97 9.79
N PRO A 77 -13.48 -13.41 8.64
CA PRO A 77 -12.74 -12.49 7.76
C PRO A 77 -12.88 -10.99 8.11
N ASP A 78 -13.63 -10.65 9.17
CA ASP A 78 -13.96 -9.25 9.52
C ASP A 78 -12.70 -8.41 9.81
N ARG A 79 -11.72 -9.00 10.49
CA ARG A 79 -10.43 -8.37 10.77
C ARG A 79 -9.69 -8.01 9.49
N THR A 80 -9.40 -9.01 8.63
CA THR A 80 -8.70 -8.78 7.36
C THR A 80 -9.45 -7.78 6.49
N PHE A 81 -10.79 -7.85 6.45
CA PHE A 81 -11.60 -6.90 5.69
C PHE A 81 -11.37 -5.45 6.13
N VAL A 82 -11.43 -5.15 7.43
CA VAL A 82 -11.26 -3.78 7.90
C VAL A 82 -9.81 -3.32 7.73
N ASP A 83 -8.84 -4.16 8.09
CA ASP A 83 -7.41 -3.81 8.07
C ASP A 83 -6.95 -3.54 6.63
N GLU A 84 -7.20 -4.47 5.71
CA GLU A 84 -6.72 -4.37 4.32
C GLU A 84 -7.46 -3.30 3.51
N VAL A 85 -8.78 -3.20 3.64
CA VAL A 85 -9.52 -2.15 2.92
C VAL A 85 -9.09 -0.78 3.43
N LEU A 86 -8.92 -0.59 4.74
CA LEU A 86 -8.43 0.67 5.27
C LEU A 86 -7.01 0.98 4.77
N ALA A 87 -6.10 0.00 4.82
CA ALA A 87 -4.72 0.16 4.36
C ALA A 87 -4.66 0.64 2.91
N ARG A 88 -5.43 0.03 2.01
CA ARG A 88 -5.49 0.42 0.58
C ARG A 88 -6.03 1.83 0.36
N LEU A 89 -7.05 2.24 1.11
CA LEU A 89 -7.64 3.57 0.98
C LEU A 89 -6.68 4.66 1.51
N VAL A 90 -6.04 4.41 2.65
CA VAL A 90 -5.04 5.31 3.24
C VAL A 90 -3.81 5.41 2.35
N GLU A 91 -3.27 4.29 1.88
CA GLU A 91 -2.12 4.24 0.99
C GLU A 91 -2.38 5.00 -0.32
N ARG A 92 -3.58 4.82 -0.91
CA ARG A 92 -4.01 5.60 -2.08
C ARG A 92 -4.02 7.09 -1.79
N TYR A 93 -4.58 7.50 -0.65
CA TYR A 93 -4.66 8.89 -0.24
C TYR A 93 -3.26 9.50 -0.06
N VAL A 94 -2.41 8.87 0.74
CA VAL A 94 -1.04 9.34 1.01
C VAL A 94 -0.23 9.36 -0.29
N SER A 95 -0.30 8.32 -1.11
CA SER A 95 0.42 8.27 -2.39
C SER A 95 -0.06 9.35 -3.37
N SER A 96 -1.35 9.69 -3.34
CA SER A 96 -1.90 10.81 -4.11
C SER A 96 -1.35 12.16 -3.64
N GLU A 97 -1.19 12.35 -2.32
CA GLU A 97 -0.55 13.55 -1.77
C GLU A 97 0.94 13.62 -2.10
N LEU A 98 1.67 12.50 -2.00
CA LEU A 98 3.09 12.44 -2.39
C LEU A 98 3.27 12.83 -3.86
N ARG A 99 2.38 12.38 -4.75
CA ARG A 99 2.43 12.71 -6.17
C ARG A 99 1.98 14.14 -6.46
N GLY A 100 0.87 14.58 -5.88
CA GLY A 100 0.25 15.88 -6.16
C GLY A 100 0.90 17.05 -5.43
N SER A 101 1.10 16.91 -4.12
CA SER A 101 1.59 17.98 -3.25
C SER A 101 3.12 18.06 -3.23
N LEU A 102 3.82 16.92 -3.25
CA LEU A 102 5.30 16.88 -3.23
C LEU A 102 5.93 16.64 -4.61
N GLY A 103 5.13 16.37 -5.64
CA GLY A 103 5.62 16.19 -7.02
C GLY A 103 6.46 14.92 -7.22
N LEU A 104 6.34 13.92 -6.33
CA LEU A 104 7.14 12.69 -6.39
C LEU A 104 6.63 11.77 -7.51
N LYS A 105 7.31 11.79 -8.65
CA LYS A 105 6.96 10.99 -9.83
C LYS A 105 6.98 9.48 -9.60
N THR A 106 7.74 9.02 -8.60
CA THR A 106 7.88 7.61 -8.24
C THR A 106 6.80 7.13 -7.26
N ALA A 107 6.01 8.03 -6.68
CA ALA A 107 4.86 7.63 -5.86
C ALA A 107 3.83 6.97 -6.77
N LEU A 108 3.66 5.65 -6.64
CA LEU A 108 2.68 4.88 -7.37
C LEU A 108 1.30 5.10 -6.74
N VAL A 109 0.32 5.45 -7.55
CA VAL A 109 -1.10 5.45 -7.16
C VAL A 109 -1.74 4.37 -8.01
N GLU A 110 -2.00 3.22 -7.41
CA GLU A 110 -2.62 2.09 -8.09
C GLU A 110 -4.00 2.46 -8.62
N SER A 111 -4.48 1.75 -9.62
CA SER A 111 -5.88 1.78 -10.03
C SER A 111 -6.77 1.06 -9.00
N PHE A 112 -8.07 1.34 -9.02
CA PHE A 112 -9.01 0.62 -8.14
C PHE A 112 -9.10 -0.87 -8.54
N GLU A 113 -8.92 -1.18 -9.82
CA GLU A 113 -8.82 -2.55 -10.33
C GLU A 113 -7.64 -3.31 -9.71
N GLU A 114 -6.46 -2.68 -9.64
CA GLU A 114 -5.27 -3.25 -9.00
C GLU A 114 -5.52 -3.48 -7.51
N GLN A 115 -5.99 -2.46 -6.78
CA GLN A 115 -6.28 -2.59 -5.34
C GLN A 115 -7.32 -3.69 -5.06
N LEU A 116 -8.38 -3.78 -5.86
CA LEU A 116 -9.40 -4.82 -5.72
C LEU A 116 -8.86 -6.22 -6.04
N PHE A 117 -7.95 -6.32 -7.02
CA PHE A 117 -7.26 -7.57 -7.32
C PHE A 117 -6.39 -8.01 -6.13
N GLU A 118 -5.65 -7.09 -5.52
CA GLU A 118 -4.81 -7.38 -4.36
C GLU A 118 -5.65 -7.78 -3.14
N LEU A 119 -6.75 -7.07 -2.87
CA LEU A 119 -7.71 -7.44 -1.80
C LEU A 119 -8.21 -8.88 -1.98
N ARG A 120 -8.52 -9.31 -3.21
CA ARG A 120 -8.97 -10.69 -3.49
C ARG A 120 -7.87 -11.74 -3.46
N SER A 121 -6.60 -11.33 -3.36
CA SER A 121 -5.48 -12.26 -3.21
C SER A 121 -5.40 -12.85 -1.79
N TYR A 122 -5.92 -12.13 -0.79
CA TYR A 122 -6.05 -12.61 0.58
C TYR A 122 -7.04 -13.77 0.66
N GLU A 123 -6.69 -14.82 1.39
CA GLU A 123 -7.53 -16.02 1.54
C GLU A 123 -8.91 -15.68 2.12
N GLN A 124 -8.93 -14.77 3.10
CA GLN A 124 -10.11 -14.30 3.81
C GLN A 124 -11.05 -13.47 2.92
N LEU A 125 -10.51 -12.83 1.88
CA LEU A 125 -11.22 -11.88 1.03
C LEU A 125 -11.33 -12.36 -0.43
N ARG A 126 -10.97 -13.60 -0.73
CA ARG A 126 -11.04 -14.16 -2.08
C ARG A 126 -12.44 -14.06 -2.71
N GLU A 127 -13.48 -14.16 -1.88
CA GLU A 127 -14.89 -14.09 -2.29
C GLU A 127 -15.52 -12.70 -2.02
N LEU A 128 -14.71 -11.65 -1.87
CA LEU A 128 -15.18 -10.29 -1.61
C LEU A 128 -16.18 -9.82 -2.69
N GLN A 129 -17.39 -9.52 -2.26
CA GLN A 129 -18.53 -9.06 -3.08
C GLN A 129 -18.48 -7.55 -3.32
N MET A 130 -17.29 -7.02 -3.58
CA MET A 130 -17.05 -5.61 -3.89
C MET A 130 -16.67 -5.49 -5.37
N ASP A 131 -17.30 -4.62 -6.13
CA ASP A 131 -16.83 -4.25 -7.46
C ASP A 131 -15.93 -3.00 -7.43
N VAL A 132 -15.42 -2.59 -8.59
CA VAL A 132 -14.54 -1.42 -8.70
C VAL A 132 -15.28 -0.14 -8.29
N GLY A 133 -16.57 -0.02 -8.62
CA GLY A 133 -17.38 1.14 -8.28
C GLY A 133 -17.69 1.21 -6.79
N ASP A 134 -17.87 0.07 -6.12
CA ASP A 134 -17.95 0.01 -4.65
C ASP A 134 -16.65 0.52 -3.99
N LEU A 135 -15.48 0.07 -4.45
CA LEU A 135 -14.19 0.50 -3.88
C LEU A 135 -13.93 1.99 -4.15
N GLU A 136 -14.24 2.47 -5.35
CA GLU A 136 -14.19 3.90 -5.68
C GLU A 136 -15.13 4.71 -4.79
N GLY A 137 -16.37 4.25 -4.59
CA GLY A 137 -17.33 4.86 -3.69
C GLY A 137 -16.84 4.93 -2.25
N LEU A 138 -16.27 3.83 -1.74
CA LEU A 138 -15.65 3.80 -0.42
C LEU A 138 -14.47 4.78 -0.30
N TYR A 139 -13.69 4.95 -1.36
CA TYR A 139 -12.62 5.94 -1.37
C TYR A 139 -13.18 7.37 -1.32
N GLN A 140 -14.24 7.68 -2.06
CA GLN A 140 -14.89 9.00 -1.97
C GLN A 140 -15.41 9.26 -0.56
N GLU A 141 -16.06 8.27 0.07
CA GLU A 141 -16.47 8.38 1.47
C GLU A 141 -15.26 8.59 2.39
N PHE A 142 -14.18 7.84 2.20
CA PHE A 142 -12.95 7.97 2.99
C PHE A 142 -12.34 9.38 2.93
N LEU A 143 -12.40 10.06 1.78
CA LEU A 143 -11.89 11.43 1.63
C LEU A 143 -12.57 12.42 2.59
N GLU A 144 -13.84 12.21 2.94
CA GLU A 144 -14.55 13.03 3.93
C GLU A 144 -13.96 12.87 5.34
N PHE A 145 -13.32 11.74 5.61
CA PHE A 145 -12.67 11.43 6.88
C PHE A 145 -11.19 11.80 6.87
N ALA A 146 -10.51 11.64 5.73
CA ALA A 146 -9.06 11.81 5.63
C ALA A 146 -8.58 13.22 5.99
N GLY A 147 -9.43 14.25 5.80
CA GLY A 147 -9.10 15.65 6.11
C GLY A 147 -9.04 16.02 7.60
N ARG A 148 -9.27 15.08 8.53
CA ARG A 148 -9.28 15.32 9.97
C ARG A 148 -8.37 14.37 10.73
N GLU A 149 -7.77 14.88 11.81
CA GLU A 149 -6.99 14.07 12.74
C GLU A 149 -7.84 12.92 13.31
N GLY A 150 -7.32 11.70 13.24
CA GLY A 150 -8.05 10.50 13.66
C GLY A 150 -9.13 10.01 12.70
N GLY A 151 -9.31 10.64 11.53
CA GLY A 151 -10.36 10.30 10.57
C GLY A 151 -10.33 8.84 10.10
N ALA A 152 -9.14 8.28 9.84
CA ALA A 152 -8.99 6.87 9.50
C ALA A 152 -9.54 5.93 10.58
N ARG A 153 -9.43 6.32 11.86
CA ARG A 153 -9.94 5.49 12.98
C ARG A 153 -11.46 5.47 13.01
N GLU A 154 -12.08 6.59 12.70
CA GLU A 154 -13.53 6.67 12.58
C GLU A 154 -14.03 5.88 11.36
N PHE A 155 -13.32 5.99 10.23
CA PHE A 155 -13.67 5.27 9.02
C PHE A 155 -13.57 3.74 9.18
N ALA A 156 -12.60 3.25 9.95
CA ALA A 156 -12.49 1.81 10.23
C ALA A 156 -13.75 1.22 10.89
N LYS A 157 -14.42 1.99 11.78
CA LYS A 157 -15.70 1.57 12.38
C LYS A 157 -16.84 1.53 11.36
N HIS A 158 -16.83 2.49 10.43
CA HIS A 158 -17.77 2.52 9.31
C HIS A 158 -17.59 1.28 8.41
N LEU A 159 -16.34 0.94 8.03
CA LEU A 159 -16.03 -0.30 7.31
C LEU A 159 -16.58 -1.53 8.03
N LEU A 160 -16.34 -1.66 9.33
CA LEU A 160 -16.89 -2.79 10.10
C LEU A 160 -18.42 -2.88 10.01
N GLY A 161 -19.12 -1.75 9.93
CA GLY A 161 -20.56 -1.69 9.70
C GLY A 161 -20.98 -2.23 8.33
N LEU A 162 -20.14 -2.06 7.31
CA LEU A 162 -20.37 -2.49 5.93
C LEU A 162 -20.00 -3.95 5.66
N ARG A 163 -19.33 -4.64 6.59
CA ARG A 163 -18.86 -6.03 6.39
C ARG A 163 -19.94 -6.98 5.88
N LYS A 164 -21.18 -6.85 6.39
CA LYS A 164 -22.31 -7.69 5.97
C LYS A 164 -22.76 -7.44 4.54
N ARG A 165 -22.41 -6.31 3.93
CA ARG A 165 -22.68 -6.03 2.52
C ARG A 165 -21.68 -6.74 1.61
N TYR A 166 -20.42 -6.81 2.02
CA TYR A 166 -19.32 -7.25 1.14
C TYR A 166 -18.80 -8.66 1.43
N LEU A 167 -19.05 -9.21 2.63
CA LEU A 167 -18.57 -10.52 3.05
C LEU A 167 -19.67 -11.60 3.09
N SER A 168 -20.94 -11.26 2.85
CA SER A 168 -22.11 -12.13 3.05
C SER A 168 -22.31 -13.22 1.98
N GLY A 169 -21.22 -13.66 1.33
CA GLY A 169 -21.14 -14.95 0.65
C GLY A 169 -21.00 -16.15 1.60
N ARG A 170 -21.17 -15.97 2.92
CA ARG A 170 -21.13 -17.01 3.96
C ARG A 170 -22.27 -16.85 4.97
#